data_AF-A0A2M8B7G9-F1
#
_entry.id   AF-A0A2M8B7G9-F1
#
_cell.length_a   1.000
_cell.length_b   1.000
_cell.length_c   1.000
_cell.angle_alpha   90.00
_cell.angle_beta   90.00
_cell.angle_gamma   90.00
#
_symmetry.space_group_name_H-M   'P 1'
#
loop_
_entity.id
_entity.type
_entity.pdbx_description
1 polymer ?
#
loop_
_entity_poly.entity_id
_entity_poly.type
_entity_poly.pdbx_seq_one_letter_code
_entity_poly.pdbx_strand_id
1 'polypeptide(L)'
;MLTVPDGALADPGVEFTIAELALVPRGAVRAWELGPDGTQFAEPVVLEAEYGDFELPPGVDAASLTLSVYVDERWVGLADSKNDLDKKIVRATTTHFSIYGLVPDPKEVDGRGLLWEANGVSLTADAVHFARLSVSPTAVSAGPNGERLGCSRRGLFRDMMRRTFTDTWCGTTGPRFRSRTFWRLFRR
;
A
#
# COMPACT_ATOMS: atom_id res chain seq x y z
N MET A 1 15.14 -10.11 0.47
CA MET A 1 15.96 -11.32 0.21
C MET A 1 15.05 -12.49 -0.18
N LEU A 2 15.48 -13.36 -1.08
CA LEU A 2 14.77 -14.60 -1.45
C LEU A 2 15.69 -15.79 -1.20
N THR A 3 15.18 -16.86 -0.59
CA THR A 3 15.92 -18.10 -0.36
C THR A 3 15.20 -19.25 -1.05
N VAL A 4 15.87 -19.86 -2.03
CA VAL A 4 15.36 -20.96 -2.85
C VAL A 4 16.02 -22.26 -2.39
N PRO A 5 15.27 -23.28 -1.94
CA PRO A 5 15.83 -24.58 -1.58
C PRO A 5 16.26 -25.38 -2.82
N ASP A 6 17.16 -26.35 -2.60
CA ASP A 6 17.62 -27.25 -3.66
C ASP A 6 16.42 -28.00 -4.27
N GLY A 7 16.34 -28.03 -5.60
CA GLY A 7 15.26 -28.72 -6.32
C GLY A 7 13.93 -27.96 -6.40
N ALA A 8 13.82 -26.76 -5.81
CA ALA A 8 12.62 -25.94 -5.94
C ALA A 8 12.40 -25.40 -7.36
N LEU A 9 13.46 -25.31 -8.18
CA LEU A 9 13.38 -24.95 -9.59
C LEU A 9 13.51 -26.20 -10.46
N ALA A 10 12.57 -26.38 -11.38
CA ALA A 10 12.57 -27.51 -12.33
C ALA A 10 13.75 -27.45 -13.32
N ASP A 11 14.19 -26.24 -13.67
CA ASP A 11 15.36 -25.99 -14.51
C ASP A 11 16.39 -25.17 -13.72
N PRO A 12 17.57 -25.73 -13.41
CA PRO A 12 18.61 -25.03 -12.66
C PRO A 12 19.28 -23.89 -13.45
N GLY A 13 19.00 -23.75 -14.75
CA GLY A 13 19.53 -22.69 -15.61
C GLY A 13 18.62 -21.46 -15.75
N VAL A 14 17.46 -21.41 -15.09
CA VAL A 14 16.54 -20.27 -15.16
C VAL A 14 17.11 -19.08 -14.39
N GLU A 15 17.39 -17.99 -15.10
CA GLU A 15 17.64 -16.69 -14.47
C GLU A 15 16.33 -16.14 -13.91
N PHE A 16 16.30 -15.88 -12.61
CA PHE A 16 15.21 -15.16 -11.95
C PHE A 16 15.64 -13.77 -11.54
N THR A 17 14.68 -12.85 -11.48
CA THR A 17 14.89 -11.48 -11.05
C THR A 17 13.99 -11.12 -9.90
N ILE A 18 14.49 -10.23 -9.03
CA ILE A 18 13.71 -9.57 -7.99
C ILE A 18 13.95 -8.08 -8.17
N ALA A 19 12.94 -7.38 -8.64
CA ALA A 19 13.02 -5.95 -8.88
C ALA A 19 12.05 -5.21 -7.97
N GLU A 20 12.54 -4.19 -7.26
CA GLU A 20 11.64 -3.28 -6.55
C GLU A 20 10.86 -2.42 -7.55
N LEU A 21 9.56 -2.32 -7.34
CA LEU A 21 8.67 -1.56 -8.20
C LEU A 21 8.77 -0.06 -7.91
N ALA A 22 9.21 0.71 -8.92
CA ALA A 22 9.20 2.17 -8.85
C ALA A 22 7.78 2.76 -8.72
N LEU A 23 6.78 2.05 -9.26
CA LEU A 23 5.36 2.38 -9.12
C LEU A 23 4.67 1.30 -8.30
N VAL A 24 4.51 1.55 -7.01
CA VAL A 24 3.92 0.61 -6.06
C VAL A 24 2.38 0.59 -6.22
N PRO A 25 1.75 -0.59 -6.41
CA PRO A 25 0.29 -0.68 -6.41
C PRO A 25 -0.29 -0.16 -5.10
N ARG A 26 -1.43 0.56 -5.20
CA ARG A 26 -2.07 1.20 -4.05
C ARG A 26 -2.27 0.20 -2.91
N GLY A 27 -1.99 0.65 -1.69
CA GLY A 27 -2.22 -0.15 -0.48
C GLY A 27 -0.95 -0.80 0.08
N ALA A 28 0.10 -0.93 -0.73
CA ALA A 28 1.42 -1.33 -0.23
C ALA A 28 2.32 -0.12 0.06
N VAL A 29 3.25 -0.32 0.98
CA VAL A 29 4.32 0.63 1.31
C VAL A 29 5.50 0.45 0.36
N ARG A 30 5.81 -0.79 0.00
CA ARG A 30 6.79 -1.19 -1.02
C ARG A 30 6.30 -2.45 -1.72
N ALA A 31 6.76 -2.65 -2.95
CA ALA A 31 6.45 -3.84 -3.71
C ALA A 31 7.64 -4.29 -4.57
N TRP A 32 7.72 -5.60 -4.81
CA TRP A 32 8.74 -6.24 -5.62
C TRP A 32 8.08 -7.19 -6.60
N GLU A 33 8.62 -7.26 -7.81
CA GLU A 33 8.24 -8.21 -8.84
C GLU A 33 9.27 -9.33 -8.90
N LEU A 34 8.79 -10.56 -8.80
CA LEU A 34 9.57 -11.77 -9.03
C LEU A 34 9.30 -12.21 -10.47
N GLY A 35 10.33 -12.17 -11.32
CA GLY A 35 10.25 -12.59 -12.73
C GLY A 35 11.19 -13.77 -13.05
N PRO A 36 10.91 -14.52 -14.13
CA PRO A 36 9.87 -14.30 -15.13
C PRO A 36 8.49 -14.87 -14.72
N ASP A 37 7.42 -14.19 -15.16
CA ASP A 37 6.03 -14.59 -14.93
C ASP A 37 5.74 -16.02 -15.40
N GLY A 38 4.83 -16.69 -14.70
CA GLY A 38 4.40 -18.06 -15.04
C GLY A 38 5.33 -19.16 -14.56
N THR A 39 6.46 -18.81 -13.95
CA THR A 39 7.33 -19.77 -13.27
C THR A 39 6.72 -20.16 -11.92
N GLN A 40 6.79 -21.44 -11.59
CA GLN A 40 6.37 -21.99 -10.30
C GLN A 40 7.55 -22.72 -9.67
N PHE A 41 7.61 -22.67 -8.35
CA PHE A 41 8.53 -23.47 -7.56
C PHE A 41 7.87 -24.80 -7.20
N ALA A 42 8.61 -25.89 -7.35
CA ALA A 42 8.18 -27.22 -6.92
C ALA A 42 8.08 -27.34 -5.39
N GLU A 43 8.83 -26.49 -4.67
CA GLU A 43 8.79 -26.38 -3.22
C GLU A 43 8.62 -24.92 -2.79
N PRO A 44 8.02 -24.64 -1.61
CA PRO A 44 7.90 -23.27 -1.11
C PRO A 44 9.26 -22.61 -0.91
N VAL A 45 9.41 -21.40 -1.45
CA VAL A 45 10.60 -20.54 -1.26
C VAL A 45 10.32 -19.49 -0.20
N VAL A 46 11.34 -19.10 0.56
CA VAL A 46 11.21 -18.08 1.62
C VAL A 46 11.46 -16.70 1.03
N LEU A 47 10.48 -15.80 1.17
CA LEU A 47 10.58 -14.40 0.85
C LEU A 47 10.77 -13.58 2.14
N GLU A 48 11.78 -12.73 2.17
CA GLU A 48 12.04 -11.78 3.25
C GLU A 48 12.04 -10.35 2.72
N ALA A 49 11.22 -9.48 3.30
CA ALA A 49 11.17 -8.06 3.01
C ALA A 49 11.63 -7.27 4.23
N GLU A 50 12.74 -6.54 4.06
CA GLU A 50 13.28 -5.65 5.08
C GLU A 50 12.56 -4.30 5.01
N TYR A 51 12.33 -3.69 6.17
CA TYR A 51 11.79 -2.34 6.27
C TYR A 51 12.55 -1.43 7.23
N GLY A 52 13.73 -1.86 7.68
CA GLY A 52 14.61 -1.07 8.53
C GLY A 52 15.43 -0.01 7.80
N ASP A 53 15.54 -0.11 6.46
CA ASP A 53 16.36 0.75 5.61
C ASP A 53 15.62 2.03 5.15
N PHE A 54 14.35 2.19 5.51
CA PHE A 54 13.56 3.37 5.17
C PHE A 54 12.63 3.82 6.28
N GLU A 55 12.17 5.04 6.13
CA GLU A 55 11.18 5.63 7.03
C GLU A 55 9.77 5.23 6.56
N LEU A 56 9.02 4.58 7.45
CA LEU A 56 7.64 4.18 7.14
C LEU A 56 6.76 5.43 6.90
N PRO A 57 5.83 5.38 5.93
CA PRO A 57 4.91 6.48 5.69
C PRO A 57 4.11 6.86 6.94
N PRO A 58 3.69 8.14 7.07
CA PRO A 58 2.93 8.61 8.23
C PRO A 58 1.69 7.77 8.51
N GLY A 59 1.45 7.46 9.78
CA GLY A 59 0.31 6.66 10.20
C GLY A 59 0.39 5.17 9.84
N VAL A 60 1.47 4.66 9.23
CA VAL A 60 1.72 3.21 9.14
C VAL A 60 2.21 2.69 10.49
N ASP A 61 1.61 1.60 10.99
CA ASP A 61 2.15 0.88 12.14
C ASP A 61 3.08 -0.25 11.66
N ALA A 62 4.32 -0.24 12.12
CA ALA A 62 5.29 -1.28 11.77
C ALA A 62 4.80 -2.68 12.12
N ALA A 63 4.05 -2.85 13.23
CA ALA A 63 3.52 -4.14 13.66
C ALA A 63 2.41 -4.68 12.75
N SER A 64 1.75 -3.79 11.99
CA SER A 64 0.66 -4.14 11.07
C SER A 64 1.13 -4.62 9.69
N LEU A 65 2.44 -4.61 9.43
CA LEU A 65 2.99 -4.97 8.13
C LEU A 65 2.92 -6.47 7.88
N THR A 66 2.32 -6.83 6.75
CA THR A 66 2.14 -8.20 6.27
C THR A 66 2.66 -8.31 4.84
N LEU A 67 3.36 -9.40 4.53
CA LEU A 67 3.71 -9.74 3.15
C LEU A 67 2.46 -10.21 2.42
N SER A 68 2.14 -9.54 1.31
CA SER A 68 0.97 -9.82 0.49
C SER A 68 1.37 -10.06 -0.95
N VAL A 69 0.61 -10.89 -1.65
CA VAL A 69 0.69 -11.08 -3.11
C VAL A 69 -0.34 -10.21 -3.81
N TYR A 70 -0.02 -9.66 -4.97
CA TYR A 70 -0.93 -8.86 -5.79
C TYR A 70 -1.61 -9.76 -6.84
N VAL A 71 -2.91 -10.00 -6.67
CA VAL A 71 -3.71 -10.87 -7.57
C VAL A 71 -5.01 -10.14 -7.88
N ASP A 72 -5.44 -10.15 -9.15
CA ASP A 72 -6.69 -9.52 -9.60
C ASP A 72 -6.85 -8.07 -9.12
N GLU A 73 -5.77 -7.29 -9.27
CA GLU A 73 -5.67 -5.89 -8.85
C GLU A 73 -5.86 -5.65 -7.34
N ARG A 74 -5.59 -6.66 -6.51
CA ARG A 74 -5.78 -6.61 -5.06
C ARG A 74 -4.63 -7.24 -4.30
N TRP A 75 -4.34 -6.68 -3.13
CA TRP A 75 -3.42 -7.29 -2.18
C TRP A 75 -4.12 -8.39 -1.38
N VAL A 76 -3.52 -9.58 -1.38
CA VAL A 76 -3.95 -10.73 -0.58
C VAL A 76 -2.80 -11.11 0.34
N GLY A 77 -3.02 -11.02 1.66
CA GLY A 77 -2.00 -11.38 2.65
C GLY A 77 -1.60 -12.85 2.52
N LEU A 78 -0.29 -13.12 2.60
CA LEU A 78 0.22 -14.48 2.71
C LEU A 78 -0.08 -15.01 4.12
N ALA A 79 -0.73 -16.17 4.20
CA ALA A 79 -1.26 -16.70 5.46
C ALA A 79 -0.17 -17.02 6.50
N ASP A 80 1.05 -17.29 6.06
CA ASP A 80 2.21 -17.61 6.88
C ASP A 80 3.13 -16.39 7.11
N SER A 81 2.72 -15.20 6.68
CA SER A 81 3.47 -13.97 6.88
C SER A 81 3.71 -13.70 8.36
N LYS A 82 4.97 -13.47 8.72
CA LYS A 82 5.42 -13.17 10.09
C LYS A 82 6.31 -11.94 10.09
N ASN A 83 6.01 -11.02 10.99
CA ASN A 83 6.75 -9.79 11.19
C ASN A 83 7.70 -9.92 12.40
N ASP A 84 9.01 -9.87 12.16
CA ASP A 84 10.05 -9.80 13.19
C ASP A 84 10.38 -8.31 13.42
N LEU A 85 9.74 -7.72 14.44
CA LEU A 85 9.89 -6.30 14.77
C LEU A 85 11.30 -5.92 15.23
N ASP A 86 12.02 -6.86 15.83
CA ASP A 86 13.38 -6.63 16.33
C ASP A 86 14.35 -6.50 15.16
N LYS A 87 14.22 -7.38 14.15
CA LYS A 87 15.05 -7.34 12.93
C LYS A 87 14.51 -6.39 11.88
N LYS A 88 13.26 -5.96 11.99
CA LYS A 88 12.51 -5.19 10.99
C LYS A 88 12.41 -5.91 9.64
N ILE A 89 12.04 -7.19 9.70
CA ILE A 89 11.89 -8.07 8.53
C ILE A 89 10.54 -8.75 8.59
N VAL A 90 9.80 -8.73 7.48
CA VAL A 90 8.61 -9.55 7.29
C VAL A 90 8.97 -10.75 6.41
N ARG A 91 8.56 -11.95 6.82
CA ARG A 91 8.91 -13.21 6.15
C ARG A 91 7.66 -14.02 5.83
N ALA A 92 7.62 -14.64 4.66
CA ALA A 92 6.55 -15.52 4.23
C ALA A 92 7.10 -16.55 3.22
N THR A 93 6.30 -17.54 2.85
CA THR A 93 6.64 -18.47 1.78
C THR A 93 5.78 -18.26 0.55
N THR A 94 6.34 -18.59 -0.62
CA THR A 94 5.58 -18.61 -1.88
C THR A 94 6.01 -19.77 -2.77
N THR A 95 5.15 -20.14 -3.71
CA THR A 95 5.37 -21.20 -4.70
C THR A 95 5.32 -20.69 -6.14
N HIS A 96 5.16 -19.38 -6.35
CA HIS A 96 5.02 -18.83 -7.70
C HIS A 96 5.58 -17.43 -7.81
N PHE A 97 5.89 -17.04 -9.03
CA PHE A 97 6.37 -15.72 -9.39
C PHE A 97 5.17 -14.78 -9.52
N SER A 98 5.28 -13.60 -8.91
CA SER A 98 4.23 -12.60 -8.85
C SER A 98 4.79 -11.29 -8.30
N ILE A 99 3.92 -10.30 -8.12
CA ILE A 99 4.21 -9.09 -7.38
C ILE A 99 3.88 -9.31 -5.91
N TYR A 100 4.86 -9.02 -5.05
CA TYR A 100 4.73 -9.09 -3.59
C TYR A 100 4.92 -7.70 -2.99
N GLY A 101 4.31 -7.43 -1.84
CA GLY A 101 4.41 -6.13 -1.19
C GLY A 101 4.25 -6.17 0.31
N LEU A 102 4.82 -5.16 0.96
CA LEU A 102 4.59 -4.87 2.37
C LEU A 102 3.30 -4.06 2.49
N VAL A 103 2.27 -4.67 3.05
CA VAL A 103 0.93 -4.10 3.16
C VAL A 103 0.56 -3.97 4.62
N PRO A 104 0.21 -2.77 5.11
CA PRO A 104 -0.29 -2.58 6.46
C PRO A 104 -1.76 -3.04 6.56
N ASP A 105 -2.14 -3.56 7.72
CA ASP A 105 -3.54 -3.84 8.02
C ASP A 105 -4.42 -2.59 7.89
N PRO A 106 -5.72 -2.74 7.58
CA PRO A 106 -6.66 -1.64 7.58
C PRO A 106 -6.59 -0.84 8.87
N LYS A 107 -6.41 0.48 8.75
CA LYS A 107 -6.30 1.39 9.87
C LYS A 107 -7.38 2.44 9.81
N GLU A 108 -7.99 2.68 10.97
CA GLU A 108 -8.94 3.76 11.19
C GLU A 108 -8.38 4.71 12.25
N VAL A 109 -8.54 6.01 12.00
CA VAL A 109 -8.19 7.07 12.95
C VAL A 109 -9.35 8.04 13.02
N ASP A 110 -9.93 8.21 14.20
CA ASP A 110 -10.99 9.16 14.48
C ASP A 110 -10.59 10.14 15.59
N GLY A 111 -11.14 11.35 15.53
CA GLY A 111 -10.89 12.33 16.58
C GLY A 111 -11.05 13.77 16.14
N ARG A 112 -10.85 14.69 17.09
CA ARG A 112 -10.85 16.13 16.87
C ARG A 112 -9.44 16.59 16.49
N GLY A 113 -9.30 17.32 15.38
CA GLY A 113 -7.99 17.81 14.99
C GLY A 113 -7.98 18.63 13.71
N LEU A 114 -6.76 18.85 13.23
CA LEU A 114 -6.45 19.44 11.93
C LEU A 114 -5.79 18.40 10.99
N LEU A 115 -5.39 17.25 11.53
CA LEU A 115 -4.62 16.21 10.85
C LEU A 115 -5.07 14.84 11.35
N TRP A 116 -5.29 13.91 10.41
CA TRP A 116 -5.50 12.48 10.65
C TRP A 116 -4.61 11.70 9.69
N GLU A 117 -3.90 10.70 10.20
CA GLU A 117 -2.97 9.91 9.38
C GLU A 117 -3.19 8.42 9.57
N ALA A 118 -3.37 7.70 8.47
CA ALA A 118 -3.54 6.26 8.46
C ALA A 118 -2.88 5.68 7.22
N ASN A 119 -1.97 4.73 7.42
CA ASN A 119 -1.32 3.95 6.36
C ASN A 119 -0.78 4.78 5.18
N GLY A 120 -0.04 5.87 5.49
CA GLY A 120 0.56 6.76 4.50
C GLY A 120 -0.38 7.81 3.92
N VAL A 121 -1.67 7.81 4.31
CA VAL A 121 -2.64 8.83 3.90
C VAL A 121 -2.78 9.86 5.02
N SER A 122 -2.57 11.13 4.68
CA SER A 122 -2.82 12.26 5.58
C SER A 122 -4.06 13.04 5.11
N LEU A 123 -5.01 13.22 6.01
CA LEU A 123 -6.16 14.11 5.86
C LEU A 123 -5.88 15.40 6.65
N THR A 124 -5.88 16.54 5.98
CA THR A 124 -5.68 17.85 6.61
C THR A 124 -6.92 18.73 6.45
N ALA A 125 -7.25 19.52 7.47
CA ALA A 125 -8.34 20.48 7.40
C ALA A 125 -7.87 21.91 7.74
N ASP A 126 -8.56 22.91 7.19
CA ASP A 126 -8.25 24.33 7.38
C ASP A 126 -8.74 24.87 8.74
N ALA A 127 -9.58 24.09 9.45
CA ALA A 127 -10.11 24.40 10.78
C ALA A 127 -10.28 23.12 11.58
N VAL A 128 -10.42 23.23 12.91
CA VAL A 128 -10.56 22.05 13.76
C VAL A 128 -11.88 21.36 13.50
N HIS A 129 -11.82 20.11 13.05
CA HIS A 129 -12.98 19.25 12.81
C HIS A 129 -12.92 18.00 13.65
N PHE A 130 -14.06 17.32 13.77
CA PHE A 130 -14.10 15.90 14.10
C PHE A 130 -14.22 15.13 12.79
N ALA A 131 -13.28 14.23 12.53
CA ALA A 131 -13.30 13.37 11.35
C ALA A 131 -12.88 11.96 11.72
N ARG A 132 -13.22 11.04 10.81
CA ARG A 132 -12.74 9.67 10.76
C ARG A 132 -12.07 9.45 9.42
N LEU A 133 -10.86 8.92 9.45
CA LEU A 133 -10.11 8.46 8.28
C LEU A 133 -9.97 6.95 8.38
N SER A 134 -10.47 6.22 7.38
CA SER A 134 -10.32 4.76 7.27
C SER A 134 -9.56 4.43 6.00
N VAL A 135 -8.46 3.70 6.14
CA VAL A 135 -7.53 3.36 5.05
C VAL A 135 -7.28 1.87 5.07
N SER A 136 -7.51 1.25 3.93
CA SER A 136 -7.26 -0.17 3.67
C SER A 136 -6.59 -0.33 2.31
N PRO A 137 -6.05 -1.51 2.00
CA PRO A 137 -5.45 -1.77 0.70
C PRO A 137 -6.42 -1.54 -0.47
N THR A 138 -7.73 -1.73 -0.25
CA THR A 138 -8.76 -1.64 -1.30
C THR A 138 -9.54 -0.32 -1.30
N ALA A 139 -9.57 0.41 -0.18
CA ALA A 139 -10.39 1.61 -0.04
C ALA A 139 -9.79 2.63 0.92
N VAL A 140 -10.04 3.91 0.63
CA VAL A 140 -9.80 5.04 1.53
C VAL A 140 -11.11 5.80 1.64
N SER A 141 -11.54 6.07 2.87
CA SER A 141 -12.73 6.88 3.13
C SER A 141 -12.45 7.87 4.26
N ALA A 142 -13.04 9.06 4.15
CA ALA A 142 -12.95 10.09 5.16
C ALA A 142 -14.31 10.78 5.30
N GLY A 143 -14.73 11.08 6.51
CA GLY A 143 -16.00 11.76 6.77
C GLY A 143 -16.10 12.32 8.18
N PRO A 144 -17.08 13.22 8.41
CA PRO A 144 -17.44 13.60 9.77
C PRO A 144 -17.89 12.36 10.55
N ASN A 145 -17.58 12.29 11.85
CA ASN A 145 -17.95 11.14 12.67
C ASN A 145 -19.50 11.03 12.72
N GLY A 146 -20.09 10.07 11.99
CA GLY A 146 -21.53 9.88 11.86
C GLY A 146 -22.06 9.59 10.44
N GLU A 147 -21.32 9.91 9.38
CA GLU A 147 -21.74 9.64 7.98
C GLU A 147 -20.58 9.10 7.14
N ARG A 148 -20.78 7.91 6.54
CA ARG A 148 -19.85 7.30 5.57
C ARG A 148 -19.92 8.10 4.26
N LEU A 149 -19.04 9.07 4.07
CA LEU A 149 -18.86 9.71 2.77
C LEU A 149 -18.01 8.78 1.88
N GLY A 150 -18.67 8.02 1.02
CA GLY A 150 -18.00 7.26 -0.04
C GLY A 150 -17.47 8.21 -1.11
N CYS A 151 -16.15 8.32 -1.25
CA CYS A 151 -15.57 9.08 -2.36
C CYS A 151 -15.71 8.28 -3.67
N SER A 152 -16.68 8.66 -4.50
CA SER A 152 -16.85 8.17 -5.88
C SER A 152 -16.59 9.32 -6.86
N ARG A 153 -15.82 9.05 -7.93
CA ARG A 153 -15.47 10.04 -8.97
C ARG A 153 -16.73 10.46 -9.75
N ARG A 154 -17.04 11.76 -9.78
CA ARG A 154 -17.71 12.41 -10.94
C ARG A 154 -16.77 13.45 -11.52
N GLY A 155 -16.25 13.16 -12.71
CA GLY A 155 -15.43 14.09 -13.48
C GLY A 155 -16.28 15.11 -14.22
N LEU A 156 -15.69 16.28 -14.49
CA LEU A 156 -16.09 17.16 -15.60
C LEU A 156 -14.83 17.89 -16.10
N PHE A 157 -14.45 17.54 -17.33
CA PHE A 157 -13.38 18.16 -18.10
C PHE A 157 -13.84 19.52 -18.66
N ARG A 158 -13.03 20.58 -18.48
CA ARG A 158 -12.80 21.61 -19.51
C ARG A 158 -11.57 22.50 -19.22
N ASP A 159 -10.61 22.45 -20.13
CA ASP A 159 -9.56 23.43 -20.52
C ASP A 159 -8.80 24.24 -19.45
N MET A 160 -7.50 23.99 -19.28
CA MET A 160 -6.39 24.60 -20.06
C MET A 160 -5.05 24.51 -19.27
N MET A 161 -4.11 23.73 -19.79
CA MET A 161 -2.65 23.69 -19.58
C MET A 161 -2.01 23.97 -18.18
N ARG A 162 -1.28 22.93 -17.74
CA ARG A 162 -0.19 22.84 -16.73
C ARG A 162 -0.59 22.40 -15.31
N ARG A 163 -0.04 21.22 -14.95
CA ARG A 163 -0.05 20.50 -13.66
C ARG A 163 -1.34 19.72 -13.40
N THR A 164 -1.26 18.41 -13.62
CA THR A 164 -2.33 17.45 -13.33
C THR A 164 -2.47 17.27 -11.82
N PHE A 165 -3.23 18.16 -11.19
CA PHE A 165 -3.81 17.94 -9.86
C PHE A 165 -5.20 17.33 -10.08
N THR A 166 -5.40 16.09 -9.63
CA THR A 166 -6.75 15.54 -9.53
C THR A 166 -7.35 15.93 -8.19
N ASP A 167 -7.90 17.14 -8.12
CA ASP A 167 -8.79 17.54 -7.03
C ASP A 167 -10.04 16.64 -7.10
N THR A 168 -10.19 15.73 -6.12
CA THR A 168 -11.39 14.91 -5.98
C THR A 168 -12.28 15.58 -4.94
N TRP A 169 -13.43 16.10 -5.38
CA TRP A 169 -14.40 16.79 -4.53
C TRP A 169 -15.37 15.77 -3.91
N CYS A 170 -15.45 15.72 -2.58
CA CYS A 170 -16.47 14.94 -1.86
C CYS A 170 -17.40 15.92 -1.10
N GLY A 171 -18.70 15.96 -1.49
CA GLY A 171 -19.78 16.65 -0.76
C GLY A 171 -20.70 17.54 -1.62
N THR A 172 -22.01 17.27 -1.59
CA THR A 172 -23.07 18.23 -1.98
C THR A 172 -23.58 18.88 -0.69
N THR A 173 -23.45 20.21 -0.57
CA THR A 173 -23.93 21.04 0.56
C THR A 173 -23.36 20.71 1.96
N GLY A 174 -22.15 21.18 2.26
CA GLY A 174 -21.50 21.09 3.59
C GLY A 174 -20.10 21.73 3.60
N PRO A 175 -19.43 21.91 4.76
CA PRO A 175 -18.17 22.65 4.87
C PRO A 175 -17.08 22.05 3.98
N ARG A 176 -16.26 22.93 3.41
CA ARG A 176 -15.31 22.60 2.34
C ARG A 176 -14.19 21.69 2.85
N PHE A 177 -14.15 20.44 2.40
CA PHE A 177 -13.04 19.53 2.63
C PHE A 177 -12.03 19.60 1.47
N ARG A 178 -10.75 19.84 1.76
CA ARG A 178 -9.64 19.66 0.83
C ARG A 178 -8.90 18.37 1.18
N SER A 179 -9.03 17.33 0.37
CA SER A 179 -8.13 16.18 0.45
C SER A 179 -6.89 16.43 -0.39
N ARG A 180 -5.69 16.42 0.20
CA ARG A 180 -4.43 16.33 -0.54
C ARG A 180 -3.90 14.91 -0.44
N THR A 181 -3.91 14.18 -1.55
CA THR A 181 -3.17 12.91 -1.66
C THR A 181 -1.70 13.26 -1.93
N PHE A 182 -0.83 13.04 -0.95
CA PHE A 182 0.61 13.31 -1.09
C PHE A 182 1.31 12.03 -1.57
N TRP A 183 1.43 11.83 -2.88
CA TRP A 183 2.41 10.89 -3.42
C TRP A 183 3.73 11.64 -3.56
N ARG A 184 4.67 11.43 -2.62
CA ARG A 184 6.07 11.81 -2.87
C ARG A 184 6.59 10.94 -4.02
N LEU A 185 6.66 11.52 -5.21
CA LEU A 185 7.62 11.11 -6.23
C LEU A 185 9.01 11.38 -5.64
N PHE A 186 9.68 10.35 -5.13
CA PHE A 186 11.13 10.40 -5.03
C PHE A 186 11.68 10.42 -6.45
N ARG A 187 12.13 11.59 -6.90
CA ARG A 187 13.06 11.71 -8.02
C ARG A 187 14.41 12.14 -7.47
N ARG A 188 15.39 11.29 -7.78
CA ARG A 188 16.84 11.36 -7.54
C ARG A 188 17.30 10.93 -6.16
#